data_AF-A0A6S9F953-F1
#
_entry.id   AF-A0A6S9F953-F1
#
_cell.length_a   1.000
_cell.length_b   1.000
_cell.length_c   1.000
_cell.angle_alpha   90.00
_cell.angle_beta   90.00
_cell.angle_gamma   90.00
#
_symmetry.space_group_name_H-M   'P 1'
#
loop_
_entity.id
_entity.type
_entity.pdbx_description
1 polymer ?
#
loop_
_entity_poly.entity_id
_entity_poly.type
_entity_poly.pdbx_seq_one_letter_code
_entity_poly.pdbx_strand_id
1 'polypeptide(L)'
;MSSDFIATHDVVIAFEERIYDAVVEDLQTREPTESFEPIHVICLDTKDNPHEAKLQGRVALELCWLLEAADDLVVEAPGIVESFQDERMTHTQIKVLYQLCYL
;
A
#
# COMPACT_ATOMS: atom_id res chain seq x y z
N MET A 1 -11.93 -1.54 14.48
CA MET A 1 -11.04 -2.68 14.78
C MET A 1 -10.04 -2.23 15.84
N SER A 2 -9.58 -3.12 16.72
CA SER A 2 -8.51 -2.79 17.68
C SER A 2 -7.18 -2.58 16.96
N SER A 3 -6.25 -1.80 17.55
CA SER A 3 -4.89 -1.64 17.00
C SER A 3 -4.19 -3.00 16.87
N ASP A 4 -4.35 -3.89 17.84
CA ASP A 4 -3.79 -5.26 17.80
C ASP A 4 -4.22 -6.06 16.57
N PHE A 5 -5.47 -5.90 16.13
CA PHE A 5 -5.95 -6.58 14.93
C PHE A 5 -5.36 -5.97 13.66
N ILE A 6 -5.19 -4.64 13.64
CA ILE A 6 -4.62 -3.97 12.47
C ILE A 6 -3.13 -4.31 12.34
N ALA A 7 -2.41 -4.37 13.46
CA ALA A 7 -1.00 -4.76 13.53
C ALA A 7 -0.71 -6.20 13.05
N THR A 8 -1.73 -7.02 12.73
CA THR A 8 -1.53 -8.32 12.06
C THR A 8 -1.38 -8.20 10.54
N HIS A 9 -1.33 -7.00 9.98
CA HIS A 9 -1.24 -6.75 8.54
C HIS A 9 0.03 -5.98 8.22
N ASP A 10 0.77 -6.45 7.23
CA ASP A 10 2.02 -5.81 6.81
C ASP A 10 1.77 -4.69 5.78
N VAL A 11 0.75 -4.85 4.94
CA VAL A 11 0.47 -3.95 3.80
C VAL A 11 -1.01 -3.61 3.71
N VAL A 12 -1.30 -2.33 3.45
CA VAL A 12 -2.63 -1.81 3.09
C VAL A 12 -2.56 -1.19 1.70
N ILE A 13 -3.44 -1.64 0.80
CA ILE A 13 -3.57 -1.08 -0.56
C ILE A 13 -4.89 -0.31 -0.66
N ALA A 14 -4.77 0.98 -0.92
CA ALA A 14 -5.87 1.86 -1.28
C ALA A 14 -5.94 2.05 -2.80
N PHE A 15 -7.16 2.30 -3.29
CA PHE A 15 -7.46 2.51 -4.70
C PHE A 15 -7.97 3.92 -5.00
N GLU A 16 -7.93 4.80 -4.00
CA GLU A 16 -8.35 6.19 -4.09
C GLU A 16 -7.55 7.02 -3.09
N GLU A 17 -7.01 8.16 -3.53
CA GLU A 17 -6.18 9.05 -2.69
C GLU A 17 -6.89 9.47 -1.40
N ARG A 18 -8.20 9.76 -1.45
CA ARG A 18 -8.98 10.12 -0.24
C ARG A 18 -9.07 8.98 0.78
N ILE A 19 -9.10 7.73 0.32
CA ILE A 19 -9.13 6.56 1.20
C ILE A 19 -7.73 6.32 1.78
N TYR A 20 -6.69 6.49 0.98
CA TYR A 20 -5.31 6.46 1.43
C TYR A 20 -5.09 7.47 2.57
N ASP A 21 -5.49 8.73 2.39
CA ASP A 21 -5.35 9.78 3.41
C ASP A 21 -6.09 9.41 4.70
N ALA A 22 -7.33 8.92 4.59
CA ALA A 22 -8.13 8.51 5.74
C ALA A 22 -7.51 7.32 6.51
N VAL A 23 -6.91 6.36 5.80
CA VAL A 23 -6.18 5.24 6.42
C VAL A 23 -4.94 5.74 7.14
N VAL A 24 -4.13 6.59 6.49
CA VAL A 24 -2.93 7.16 7.10
C VAL A 24 -3.28 7.94 8.37
N GLU A 25 -4.31 8.79 8.34
CA GLU A 25 -4.76 9.56 9.49
C GLU A 25 -5.25 8.65 10.64
N ASP A 26 -6.04 7.61 10.34
CA ASP A 26 -6.51 6.66 11.35
C ASP A 26 -5.34 5.89 11.98
N LEU A 27 -4.35 5.46 11.20
CA LEU A 27 -3.18 4.76 11.74
C LEU A 27 -2.33 5.67 12.64
N GLN A 28 -2.11 6.92 12.22
CA GLN A 28 -1.27 7.88 12.97
C GLN A 28 -1.92 8.43 14.24
N THR A 29 -3.25 8.33 14.38
CA THR A 29 -3.99 8.83 15.56
C THR A 29 -4.21 7.75 16.63
N ARG A 30 -3.91 6.48 16.32
CA ARG A 30 -4.05 5.36 17.25
C ARG A 30 -2.90 5.32 18.26
N GLU A 31 -3.18 4.69 19.40
CA GLU A 31 -2.14 4.37 20.38
C GLU A 31 -1.22 3.26 19.84
N PRO A 32 0.11 3.42 19.99
CA PRO A 32 1.10 2.41 19.68
C PRO A 32 0.82 1.04 20.34
N THR A 33 0.96 -0.03 19.59
CA THR A 33 0.96 -1.43 20.04
C THR A 33 2.30 -1.77 20.66
N GLU A 34 2.34 -2.86 21.43
CA GLU A 34 3.58 -3.30 22.07
C GLU A 34 4.66 -3.74 21.06
N SER A 35 4.25 -4.29 19.91
CA SER A 35 5.18 -4.75 18.88
C SER A 35 5.77 -3.61 18.07
N PHE A 36 5.04 -2.49 17.94
CA PHE A 36 5.47 -1.30 17.20
C PHE A 36 5.93 -1.62 15.77
N GLU A 37 5.27 -2.60 15.15
CA GLU A 37 5.60 -3.07 13.81
C GLU A 37 5.09 -2.07 12.76
N PRO A 38 5.82 -1.91 11.65
CA PRO A 38 5.41 -1.02 10.59
C PRO A 38 4.27 -1.61 9.75
N ILE A 39 3.46 -0.72 9.19
CA ILE A 39 2.44 -1.02 8.18
C ILE A 39 2.71 -0.18 6.94
N HIS A 40 2.87 -0.85 5.80
CA HIS A 40 3.08 -0.23 4.51
C HIS A 40 1.73 0.20 3.92
N VAL A 41 1.49 1.50 3.78
CA VAL A 41 0.27 2.03 3.15
C VAL A 41 0.61 2.48 1.74
N ILE A 42 -0.08 1.92 0.74
CA ILE A 42 0.16 2.16 -0.68
C ILE A 42 -1.14 2.62 -1.35
N CYS A 43 -1.08 3.64 -2.21
CA CYS A 43 -2.20 4.03 -3.07
C CYS A 43 -1.90 3.75 -4.54
N LEU A 44 -2.78 2.96 -5.16
CA LEU A 44 -2.81 2.69 -6.59
C LEU A 44 -4.06 3.35 -7.20
N ASP A 45 -4.08 4.68 -7.22
CA ASP A 45 -5.24 5.50 -7.58
C ASP A 45 -5.88 5.04 -8.90
N THR A 46 -7.19 4.78 -8.87
CA THR A 46 -7.95 4.28 -10.02
C THR A 46 -9.32 4.94 -10.10
N LYS A 47 -9.88 4.98 -11.31
CA LYS A 47 -11.24 5.49 -11.49
C LYS A 47 -12.25 4.48 -10.94
N ASP A 48 -13.30 5.01 -10.32
CA ASP A 48 -14.44 4.22 -9.83
C ASP A 48 -15.35 3.78 -10.98
N ASN A 49 -14.90 2.77 -11.73
CA ASN A 49 -15.75 2.04 -12.65
C ASN A 49 -15.27 0.58 -12.78
N PRO A 50 -16.16 -0.35 -13.16
CA PRO A 50 -15.82 -1.78 -13.22
C PRO A 50 -14.69 -2.14 -14.19
N HIS A 51 -14.53 -1.38 -15.28
CA HIS A 51 -13.49 -1.63 -16.27
C HIS A 51 -12.10 -1.35 -15.69
N GLU A 52 -11.92 -0.15 -15.12
CA GLU A 52 -10.66 0.24 -14.47
C GLU A 52 -10.38 -0.61 -13.23
N ALA A 53 -11.38 -0.92 -12.41
CA ALA A 53 -11.21 -1.80 -11.24
C ALA A 53 -10.65 -3.18 -11.62
N LYS A 54 -11.11 -3.74 -12.76
CA LYS A 54 -10.58 -5.03 -13.26
C LYS A 54 -9.14 -4.93 -13.72
N LEU A 55 -8.75 -3.83 -14.36
CA LEU A 55 -7.37 -3.60 -14.80
C LEU A 55 -6.48 -3.36 -13.59
N GLN A 56 -6.86 -2.45 -12.70
CA GLN A 56 -6.08 -2.09 -11.53
C GLN A 56 -5.97 -3.23 -10.52
N GLY A 57 -6.97 -4.10 -10.41
CA GLY A 57 -6.89 -5.30 -9.59
C GLY A 57 -5.77 -6.26 -10.02
N ARG A 58 -5.44 -6.33 -11.32
CA ARG A 58 -4.30 -7.11 -11.81
C ARG A 58 -2.97 -6.44 -11.47
N VAL A 59 -2.92 -5.12 -11.64
CA VAL A 59 -1.75 -4.30 -11.29
C VAL A 59 -1.45 -4.42 -9.79
N ALA A 60 -2.46 -4.33 -8.94
CA ALA A 60 -2.33 -4.52 -7.50
C ALA A 60 -1.85 -5.92 -7.13
N LEU A 61 -2.39 -6.96 -7.78
CA LEU A 61 -1.93 -8.34 -7.56
C LEU A 61 -0.46 -8.53 -7.92
N GLU A 62 -0.01 -7.94 -9.04
CA GLU A 62 1.39 -7.98 -9.45
C GLU A 62 2.29 -7.27 -8.43
N LEU A 63 1.86 -6.13 -7.87
CA LEU A 63 2.58 -5.47 -6.78
C LEU A 63 2.64 -6.34 -5.52
N CYS A 64 1.53 -6.99 -5.13
CA CYS A 64 1.51 -7.89 -3.99
C CYS A 64 2.51 -9.03 -4.14
N TRP A 65 2.65 -9.63 -5.33
CA TRP A 65 3.64 -10.68 -5.56
C TRP A 65 5.08 -10.20 -5.46
N LEU A 66 5.36 -8.96 -5.86
CA LEU A 66 6.71 -8.39 -5.70
C LEU A 66 7.02 -8.13 -4.23
N LEU A 67 6.07 -7.60 -3.47
CA LEU A 67 6.22 -7.36 -2.03
C LEU A 67 6.37 -8.67 -1.24
N GLU A 68 5.57 -9.69 -1.57
CA GLU A 68 5.64 -11.03 -0.95
C GLU A 68 6.99 -11.72 -1.20
N ALA A 69 7.68 -11.37 -2.29
CA ALA A 69 8.98 -11.94 -2.62
C ALA A 69 10.16 -11.27 -1.90
N ALA A 70 9.92 -10.20 -1.12
CA ALA A 70 10.93 -9.54 -0.33
C ALA A 70 11.38 -10.43 0.85
N ASP A 71 12.68 -10.50 1.10
CA ASP A 71 13.21 -11.18 2.28
C ASP A 71 13.06 -10.29 3.53
N ASP A 72 13.22 -8.97 3.37
CA ASP A 72 12.96 -7.94 4.37
C ASP A 72 12.05 -6.86 3.79
N LEU A 73 10.74 -7.00 4.03
CA LEU A 73 9.72 -6.10 3.50
C LEU A 73 9.95 -4.64 3.92
N VAL A 74 10.41 -4.39 5.15
CA VAL A 74 10.60 -3.03 5.68
C VAL A 74 11.70 -2.29 4.91
N VAL A 75 12.78 -3.00 4.59
CA VAL A 75 13.93 -2.46 3.86
C VAL A 75 13.66 -2.40 2.36
N GLU A 76 13.01 -3.42 1.80
CA GLU A 76 12.90 -3.60 0.36
C GLU A 76 11.65 -2.93 -0.27
N ALA A 77 10.54 -2.80 0.47
CA ALA A 77 9.29 -2.26 -0.07
C ALA A 77 9.44 -0.88 -0.74
N PRO A 78 10.19 0.11 -0.20
CA PRO A 78 10.36 1.40 -0.87
C PRO A 78 10.96 1.25 -2.29
N GLY A 79 11.98 0.41 -2.44
CA GLY A 79 12.64 0.17 -3.72
C GLY A 79 11.78 -0.63 -4.68
N ILE A 80 11.00 -1.60 -4.17
CA ILE A 80 10.02 -2.36 -4.95
C ILE A 80 8.94 -1.41 -5.50
N VAL A 81 8.38 -0.53 -4.65
CA VAL A 81 7.34 0.43 -5.05
C VAL A 81 7.85 1.44 -6.08
N GLU A 82 9.06 1.95 -5.90
CA GLU A 82 9.70 2.87 -6.85
C GLU A 82 9.91 2.19 -8.21
N SER A 83 10.52 1.00 -8.22
CA SER A 83 10.76 0.23 -9.45
C SER A 83 9.44 -0.13 -10.16
N PHE A 84 8.43 -0.54 -9.38
CA PHE A 84 7.10 -0.83 -9.91
C PHE A 84 6.47 0.40 -10.55
N GLN A 85 6.56 1.57 -9.92
CA GLN A 85 6.02 2.80 -10.51
C GLN A 85 6.72 3.13 -11.84
N ASP A 86 8.05 3.05 -11.90
CA ASP A 86 8.83 3.35 -13.10
C ASP A 86 8.49 2.41 -14.26
N GLU A 87 8.40 1.10 -13.98
CA GLU A 87 7.99 0.10 -14.98
C GLU A 87 6.59 0.40 -15.52
N ARG A 88 5.65 0.81 -14.65
CA ARG A 88 4.29 1.13 -15.07
C ARG A 88 4.19 2.45 -15.80
N MET A 89 4.95 3.49 -15.43
CA MET A 89 4.93 4.78 -16.12
C MET A 89 5.22 4.67 -17.62
N THR A 90 5.95 3.64 -18.06
CA THR A 90 6.21 3.39 -19.48
C THR A 90 4.97 2.89 -20.26
N HIS A 91 3.96 2.35 -19.58
CA HIS A 91 2.76 1.75 -20.19
C HIS A 91 1.45 2.47 -19.79
N THR A 92 1.42 3.07 -18.60
CA THR A 92 0.24 3.69 -17.99
C THR A 92 0.72 4.75 -16.98
N GLN A 93 0.26 6.00 -17.06
CA GLN A 93 0.56 7.01 -16.03
C GLN A 93 -0.15 6.63 -14.71
N ILE A 94 0.50 5.82 -13.89
CA ILE A 94 0.06 5.47 -12.54
C ILE A 94 0.98 6.22 -11.58
N LYS A 95 0.40 7.08 -10.75
CA LYS A 95 1.08 7.70 -9.62
C LYS A 95 0.84 6.80 -8.41
N VAL A 96 1.91 6.32 -7.78
CA VAL A 96 1.84 5.52 -6.57
C VAL A 96 2.13 6.42 -5.38
N LEU A 97 1.26 6.39 -4.37
CA LEU A 97 1.57 6.99 -3.06
C LEU A 97 2.05 5.88 -2.14
N TYR A 98 2.99 6.20 -1.27
CA TYR A 98 3.57 5.25 -0.34
C TYR A 98 3.93 5.94 0.97
N GLN A 99 3.56 5.32 2.08
CA GLN A 99 3.96 5.75 3.41
C GLN A 99 4.09 4.55 4.35
N LEU A 100 5.10 4.62 5.21
CA LEU A 100 5.27 3.70 6.32
C LEU A 100 4.60 4.30 7.57
N CYS A 101 3.64 3.58 8.13
CA CYS A 101 2.98 3.92 9.39
C CYS A 101 3.42 2.96 10.49
N TYR A 102 3.32 3.37 11.74
CA TYR A 102 3.64 2.54 12.90
C TYR A 102 2.46 2.54 13.84
N LEU A 103 2.11 1.34 14.31
CA LEU A 103 0.94 1.14 15.13
C LEU A 103 1.20 0.73 16.55
#